data_AF-A0A838S226-F1
#
_entry.id   AF-A0A838S226-F1
#
_cell.length_a   1.000
_cell.length_b   1.000
_cell.length_c   1.000
_cell.angle_alpha   90.00
_cell.angle_beta   90.00
_cell.angle_gamma   90.00
#
_symmetry.space_group_name_H-M   'P 1'
#
loop_
_entity.id
_entity.type
_entity.pdbx_description
1 polymer ?
#
loop_
_entity_poly.entity_id
_entity_poly.type
_entity_poly.pdbx_seq_one_letter_code
_entity_poly.pdbx_strand_id
1 'polypeptide(L)' 'MSATLRVEFYFDDEAHNWHYRVPALHINGGGAAGREDAERDCMDAISFTLQGDPNDYDSDSDAVTLDVSVAPAA' A
#
# COMPACT_ATOMS: atom_id res chain seq x y z
N MET A 1 12.78 -10.99 -8.30
CA MET A 1 11.36 -11.12 -8.69
C MET A 1 10.64 -9.85 -8.32
N SER A 2 9.66 -9.40 -9.11
CA SER A 2 8.84 -8.22 -8.82
C SER A 2 7.37 -8.61 -8.77
N ALA A 3 6.70 -8.33 -7.66
CA ALA A 3 5.24 -8.33 -7.63
C ALA A 3 4.73 -7.02 -8.25
N THR A 4 3.65 -7.09 -9.04
CA THR A 4 2.98 -5.89 -9.57
C THR A 4 1.70 -5.66 -8.78
N LEU A 5 1.56 -4.48 -8.19
CA LEU A 5 0.37 -4.06 -7.45
C LEU A 5 -0.52 -3.19 -8.35
N ARG A 6 -1.82 -3.46 -8.35
CA ARG A 6 -2.81 -2.54 -8.92
C ARG A 6 -3.04 -1.39 -7.95
N VAL A 7 -2.82 -0.17 -8.41
CA VAL A 7 -3.07 1.06 -7.67
C VAL A 7 -4.08 1.90 -8.45
N GLU A 8 -5.05 2.46 -7.74
CA GLU A 8 -6.08 3.30 -8.33
C GLU A 8 -6.01 4.68 -7.70
N PHE A 9 -5.68 5.68 -8.51
CA PHE A 9 -5.65 7.11 -8.13
C PHE A 9 -6.89 7.80 -8.68
N TYR A 10 -7.57 8.56 -7.84
CA TYR A 10 -8.77 9.30 -8.23
C TYR A 10 -8.85 10.63 -7.47
N PHE A 11 -9.46 11.63 -8.10
CA PHE A 11 -9.76 12.89 -7.46
C PHE A 11 -11.14 12.78 -6.79
N ASP A 12 -11.22 13.17 -5.53
CA ASP A 12 -12.48 13.30 -4.79
C ASP A 12 -12.99 14.74 -4.97
N ASP A 13 -14.06 14.89 -5.75
CA ASP A 13 -14.67 16.19 -6.05
C ASP A 13 -15.31 16.84 -4.80
N GLU A 14 -15.77 16.06 -3.82
CA GLU A 14 -16.34 16.60 -2.59
C GLU A 14 -15.24 17.16 -1.69
N ALA A 15 -14.17 16.39 -1.50
CA ALA A 15 -13.06 16.74 -0.63
C ALA A 15 -12.00 17.63 -1.32
N HIS A 16 -12.12 17.87 -2.62
CA HIS A 16 -11.21 18.66 -3.46
C HIS A 16 -9.74 18.22 -3.33
N ASN A 17 -9.50 16.91 -3.26
CA ASN A 17 -8.15 16.38 -3.11
C ASN A 17 -8.01 14.99 -3.76
N TRP A 18 -6.77 14.52 -3.89
CA TRP A 18 -6.44 13.25 -4.49
C TRP A 18 -6.41 12.12 -3.46
N HIS A 19 -6.95 10.98 -3.89
CA HIS A 19 -7.02 9.74 -3.14
C HIS A 19 -6.35 8.62 -3.93
N TYR A 20 -6.02 7.55 -3.20
CA TYR A 20 -5.52 6.31 -3.78
C TYR A 20 -6.01 5.09 -3.01
N ARG A 21 -6.05 3.94 -3.69
CA ARG A 21 -6.25 2.64 -3.05
C ARG A 21 -5.38 1.55 -3.67
N VAL A 22 -4.92 0.64 -2.81
CA VAL A 22 -4.14 -0.56 -3.19
C VAL A 22 -4.90 -1.79 -2.69
N PRO A 23 -5.83 -2.35 -3.50
CA PRO A 23 -6.75 -3.37 -3.03
C PRO A 23 -6.07 -4.62 -2.45
N ALA A 24 -4.96 -5.04 -3.05
CA ALA A 24 -4.22 -6.23 -2.61
C ALA A 24 -3.59 -6.10 -1.21
N LEU A 25 -3.40 -4.87 -0.72
CA LEU A 25 -2.84 -4.57 0.59
C LEU A 25 -3.86 -3.94 1.54
N HIS A 26 -5.13 -3.81 1.12
CA HIS A 26 -6.19 -3.12 1.88
C HIS A 26 -5.84 -1.67 2.28
N ILE A 27 -4.97 -1.01 1.51
CA ILE A 27 -4.58 0.39 1.75
C ILE A 27 -5.56 1.33 1.06
N ASN A 28 -6.02 2.35 1.78
CA ASN A 28 -6.72 3.51 1.24
C ASN A 28 -6.09 4.77 1.82
N GLY A 29 -5.78 5.74 0.99
CA GLY A 29 -5.24 7.04 1.40
C GLY A 29 -5.88 8.18 0.64
N GLY A 30 -5.72 9.40 1.14
CA GLY A 30 -6.30 10.60 0.56
C GLY A 30 -5.89 11.86 1.29
N GLY A 31 -6.40 13.01 0.84
CA GLY A 31 -6.04 14.31 1.38
C GLY A 31 -4.88 15.00 0.65
N ALA A 32 -4.34 14.40 -0.41
CA ALA A 32 -3.21 14.94 -1.15
C ALA A 32 -3.67 16.08 -2.09
N ALA A 33 -2.98 17.21 -2.10
CA ALA A 33 -3.35 18.34 -2.95
C ALA A 33 -3.19 18.03 -4.45
N GLY A 34 -2.17 17.25 -4.81
CA GLY A 34 -1.90 16.82 -6.18
C GLY A 34 -1.82 15.30 -6.33
N ARG A 35 -2.01 14.82 -7.58
CA ARG A 35 -1.85 13.41 -7.93
C ARG A 35 -0.45 12.88 -7.61
N GLU A 36 0.57 13.70 -7.86
CA GLU A 36 1.97 13.35 -7.57
C GLU A 36 2.22 13.21 -6.06
N ASP A 37 1.54 13.99 -5.23
CA ASP A 37 1.62 13.88 -3.78
C ASP A 37 0.95 12.59 -3.32
N ALA A 38 -0.23 12.27 -3.86
CA ALA A 38 -0.92 11.01 -3.60
C ALA A 38 -0.08 9.79 -4.01
N GLU A 39 0.68 9.89 -5.10
CA GLU A 39 1.58 8.83 -5.55
C GLU A 39 2.73 8.58 -4.58
N ARG A 40 3.36 9.66 -4.07
CA ARG A 40 4.40 9.52 -3.04
C ARG A 40 3.84 8.93 -1.75
N ASP A 41 2.71 9.44 -1.28
CA ASP A 41 2.04 8.93 -0.08
C ASP A 41 1.65 7.45 -0.25
N CYS A 42 1.21 7.04 -1.44
CA CYS A 42 0.90 5.66 -1.76
C CYS A 42 2.13 4.75 -1.67
N MET A 43 3.28 5.20 -2.20
CA MET A 43 4.52 4.43 -2.13
C MET A 43 5.01 4.27 -0.70
N ASP A 44 4.90 5.33 0.11
CA ASP A 44 5.24 5.29 1.53
C ASP A 44 4.32 4.33 2.30
N ALA A 45 3.02 4.34 2.03
CA ALA A 45 2.06 3.43 2.65
C ALA A 45 2.30 1.95 2.27
N ILE A 46 2.64 1.68 1.00
CA ILE A 46 3.03 0.32 0.55
C ILE A 46 4.29 -0.13 1.28
N SER A 47 5.30 0.73 1.35
CA SER A 47 6.57 0.44 2.02
C SER A 47 6.35 0.11 3.50
N PHE A 48 5.59 0.94 4.20
CA PHE A 48 5.24 0.72 5.61
C PHE A 48 4.49 -0.61 5.80
N THR A 49 3.49 -0.89 4.98
CA THR A 49 2.70 -2.13 5.07
C THR A 49 3.55 -3.38 4.85
N LEU A 50 4.49 -3.34 3.90
CA LEU A 50 5.37 -4.47 3.61
C LEU A 50 6.47 -4.66 4.66
N GLN A 51 6.93 -3.60 5.31
CA GLN A 51 7.92 -3.68 6.39
C GLN A 51 7.30 -4.20 7.70
N GLY A 52 6.02 -3.88 7.94
CA GLY A 52 5.35 -4.16 9.22
C GLY A 52 5.90 -3.31 10.37
N ASP A 53 5.25 -3.37 11.54
CA ASP A 53 5.79 -2.80 12.77
C ASP A 53 6.63 -3.85 13.52
N PRO A 54 7.92 -3.59 13.80
CA PRO A 54 8.74 -4.48 14.62
C PRO A 54 8.18 -4.80 16.01
N ASN A 55 7.30 -3.95 16.55
CA ASN A 55 6.66 -4.13 17.84
C ASN A 55 5.37 -4.97 17.76
N ASP A 56 4.83 -5.19 16.55
CA ASP A 56 3.66 -6.07 16.36
C ASP A 56 4.05 -7.56 16.39
N TYR A 57 5.35 -7.87 16.37
CA TYR A 57 5.82 -9.24 16.46
C TYR A 57 5.67 -9.77 17.89
N ASP A 58 4.93 -10.87 18.04
CA ASP A 58 4.87 -11.64 19.27
C ASP A 58 6.23 -12.35 19.48
N SER A 59 6.93 -12.02 20.56
CA SER A 59 8.24 -12.59 20.89
C SER A 59 8.22 -14.09 21.16
N ASP A 60 7.04 -14.64 21.48
CA ASP A 60 6.85 -16.07 21.73
C ASP A 60 6.46 -16.84 20.44
N SER A 61 6.38 -16.16 19.29
CA SER A 61 6.02 -16.75 18.01
C SER A 61 7.25 -17.18 17.17
N ASP A 62 7.10 -18.29 16.45
CA ASP A 62 8.09 -18.72 15.45
C ASP A 62 7.92 -17.90 14.16
N ALA A 63 8.73 -16.85 13.99
CA ALA A 63 8.72 -16.00 12.80
C ALA A 63 9.51 -16.64 11.63
N VAL A 64 8.89 -16.69 10.44
CA VAL A 64 9.53 -17.11 9.19
C VAL A 64 9.27 -16.09 8.08
N THR A 65 10.29 -15.83 7.24
CA THR A 65 10.12 -15.03 6.02
C THR A 65 9.87 -15.96 4.84
N LEU A 66 8.86 -15.65 4.04
CA LEU A 66 8.50 -16.41 2.84
C LEU A 66 8.78 -15.59 1.58
N ASP A 67 9.37 -16.22 0.57
CA ASP A 67 9.45 -15.66 -0.78
C ASP A 67 8.16 -15.99 -1.53
N VAL A 68 7.37 -14.97 -1.86
CA VAL A 68 6.04 -15.14 -2.46
C VAL A 68 6.06 -14.63 -3.89
N SER A 69 5.63 -15.47 -4.83
CA SER A 69 5.44 -15.12 -6.24
C SER A 69 3.96 -15.25 -6.63
N VAL A 70 3.43 -14.23 -7.31
CA VAL A 70 2.02 -14.15 -7.69
C VAL A 70 1.91 -13.78 -9.16
N ALA A 71 1.08 -14.52 -9.91
CA ALA A 71 0.76 -14.17 -11.30
C ALA A 71 -0.34 -13.09 -11.33
N PRO A 72 -0.33 -12.15 -12.29
CA PRO A 72 -1.40 -11.16 -12.43
C PRO A 72 -2.76 -11.84 -12.62
N ALA A 73 -3.81 -11.28 -12.01
CA ALA A 73 -5.17 -11.69 -12.30
C ALA A 73 -5.52 -11.27 -13.76
N ALA A 74 -6.13 -12.19 -14.51
CA ALA A 74 -6.49 -12.05 -15.92
C ALA A 74 -7.65 -11.06 -16.15
#